data_AF-A0A348W9M4-F1
#
_entry.id   AF-A0A348W9M4-F1
#
_cell.length_a   1.000
_cell.length_b   1.000
_cell.length_c   1.000
_cell.angle_alpha   90.00
_cell.angle_beta   90.00
_cell.angle_gamma   90.00
#
_symmetry.space_group_name_H-M   'P 1'
#
loop_
_entity.id
_entity.type
_entity.pdbx_description
1 polymer ?
#
loop_
_entity_poly.entity_id
_entity_poly.type
_entity_poly.pdbx_seq_one_letter_code
_entity_poly.pdbx_strand_id
1 'polypeptide(L)'
;LGPIGFAAPWLLWALAALPILWLILRAVPPAPIRRRFPGVALLLGLTDDDTVSDRTPWWLLLLRMLAVAAVIIGLAGPVLNPETRSDTDSDAPLLILTDASWASARDWPATLKLLDRVLAEAGRDGRPTAIARLTDPGAPVFQAAETWRSRLSGIAPQPWEPTDAMTEAARAALPDSDFETLWISDGLARDSRAALLDTLKSRGPVTVVEGGRPLVVLGPPEIEAGQITLHATRQRPGTETRLPVIAHGSDPAGNPAELARLTLVFPEGGLEASGTLNLPNELRARLTRFEIAGQGHAGAVTLADDRLSRREVALIEGRSGR
;
A
#
# COMPACT_ATOMS: atom_id res chain seq x y z
N LEU A 1 5.31 -25.97 -3.32
CA LEU A 1 5.91 -25.10 -4.35
C LEU A 1 4.75 -24.68 -5.24
N GLY A 2 4.35 -23.40 -5.21
CA GLY A 2 3.25 -22.90 -6.06
C GLY A 2 3.61 -22.92 -7.55
N PRO A 3 2.64 -22.78 -8.46
CA PRO A 3 2.93 -22.72 -9.90
C PRO A 3 3.87 -21.55 -10.20
N ILE A 4 4.86 -21.77 -11.07
CA ILE A 4 5.75 -20.73 -11.59
C ILE A 4 5.23 -20.35 -12.97
N GLY A 5 4.89 -19.08 -13.16
CA GLY A 5 4.55 -18.50 -14.47
C GLY A 5 5.73 -17.73 -15.05
N PHE A 6 5.71 -17.48 -16.35
CA PHE A 6 6.70 -16.64 -17.03
C PHE A 6 5.97 -15.57 -17.84
N ALA A 7 6.39 -14.31 -17.73
CA ALA A 7 5.80 -13.18 -18.48
C ALA A 7 5.99 -13.32 -20.00
N ALA A 8 7.15 -13.83 -20.44
CA ALA A 8 7.47 -14.08 -21.84
C ALA A 8 7.83 -15.57 -22.04
N PRO A 9 6.84 -16.49 -22.06
CA PRO A 9 7.11 -17.93 -22.12
C PRO A 9 7.82 -18.35 -23.42
N TRP A 10 7.65 -17.59 -24.49
CA TRP A 10 8.33 -17.81 -25.75
C TRP A 10 9.86 -17.61 -25.65
N LEU A 11 10.34 -16.78 -24.72
CA LEU A 11 11.77 -16.57 -24.51
C LEU A 11 12.46 -17.82 -23.96
N LEU A 12 11.72 -18.72 -23.29
CA LEU A 12 12.25 -20.01 -22.84
C LEU A 12 12.66 -20.91 -24.02
N TRP A 13 12.13 -20.70 -25.23
CA TRP A 13 12.64 -21.39 -26.43
C TRP A 13 14.11 -21.06 -26.71
N ALA A 14 14.62 -19.90 -26.27
CA ALA A 14 16.04 -19.58 -26.39
C ALA A 14 16.92 -20.52 -25.55
N LEU A 15 16.40 -21.14 -24.48
CA LEU A 15 17.12 -22.19 -23.75
C LEU A 15 17.37 -23.42 -24.64
N ALA A 16 16.47 -23.71 -25.59
CA ALA A 16 16.67 -24.81 -26.53
C ALA A 16 17.78 -24.54 -27.56
N ALA A 17 18.19 -23.27 -27.74
CA ALA A 17 19.31 -22.87 -28.60
C ALA A 17 20.69 -22.95 -27.90
N LEU A 18 20.71 -23.12 -26.57
CA LEU A 18 21.95 -23.31 -25.79
C LEU A 18 22.87 -24.43 -26.32
N PRO A 19 22.40 -25.65 -26.65
CA PRO A 19 23.28 -26.69 -27.20
C PRO A 19 23.92 -26.29 -28.55
N ILE A 20 23.24 -25.48 -29.35
CA ILE A 20 23.79 -24.95 -30.61
C ILE A 20 24.90 -23.94 -30.31
N LEU A 21 24.66 -23.03 -29.34
CA LEU A 21 25.67 -22.08 -28.88
C LEU A 21 26.90 -22.80 -28.29
N TRP A 22 26.69 -23.88 -27.56
CA TRP A 22 27.74 -24.74 -27.02
C TRP A 22 28.61 -25.33 -28.13
N LEU A 23 28.00 -25.82 -29.22
CA LEU A 23 28.71 -26.33 -30.39
C LEU A 23 29.54 -25.24 -31.09
N ILE A 24 28.98 -24.04 -31.26
CA ILE A 24 29.67 -22.91 -31.90
C ILE A 24 30.87 -22.45 -31.05
N LEU A 25 30.70 -22.32 -29.74
CA LEU A 25 31.77 -21.89 -28.82
C LEU A 25 32.84 -22.97 -28.61
N ARG A 26 32.50 -24.24 -28.86
CA ARG A 26 33.45 -25.37 -28.82
C ARG A 26 34.25 -25.51 -30.11
N ALA A 27 34.06 -24.65 -31.12
CA ALA A 27 34.88 -24.67 -32.32
C ALA A 27 36.36 -24.40 -31.97
N VAL A 28 37.13 -25.48 -31.85
CA VAL A 28 38.58 -25.47 -31.66
C VAL A 28 39.22 -25.05 -32.99
N PRO A 29 40.25 -24.20 -32.99
CA PRO A 29 40.95 -23.82 -34.22
C PRO A 29 41.40 -25.07 -35.00
N PRO A 30 41.41 -25.01 -36.34
CA PRO A 30 41.83 -26.13 -37.18
C PRO A 30 43.25 -26.59 -36.82
N ALA A 31 43.49 -27.89 -36.87
CA ALA A 31 44.71 -28.52 -36.35
C ALA A 31 45.99 -27.84 -36.87
N PRO A 32 47.00 -27.60 -36.00
CA PRO A 32 48.22 -26.92 -36.39
C PRO A 32 48.98 -27.71 -37.48
N ILE A 33 49.40 -26.99 -38.53
CA ILE A 33 50.15 -27.57 -39.64
C ILE A 33 51.58 -27.85 -39.15
N ARG A 34 51.95 -29.13 -39.05
CA ARG A 34 53.30 -29.53 -38.63
C ARG A 34 54.30 -29.35 -39.78
N ARG A 35 55.19 -28.35 -39.69
CA ARG A 35 56.37 -28.20 -40.56
C ARG A 35 57.61 -28.75 -39.87
N ARG A 36 58.39 -29.58 -40.56
CA ARG A 36 59.66 -30.11 -40.05
C ARG A 36 60.73 -29.01 -40.14
N PHE A 37 61.22 -28.55 -39.00
CA PHE A 37 62.32 -27.58 -38.92
C PHE A 37 63.65 -28.32 -38.69
N PRO A 38 64.69 -28.12 -39.52
CA PRO A 38 65.93 -28.91 -39.44
C PRO A 38 66.77 -28.69 -38.17
N GLY A 39 66.55 -27.60 -37.43
CA GLY A 39 67.32 -27.24 -36.22
C GLY A 39 67.02 -28.07 -34.96
N VAL A 40 66.06 -29.01 -35.01
CA VAL A 40 65.63 -29.82 -33.85
C VAL A 40 66.72 -30.77 -33.33
N ALA A 41 67.72 -31.09 -34.14
CA ALA A 41 68.84 -31.95 -33.73
C ALA A 41 69.72 -31.33 -32.61
N LEU A 42 69.69 -30.00 -32.43
CA LEU A 42 70.45 -29.30 -31.38
C LEU A 42 69.70 -29.21 -30.03
N LEU A 43 68.44 -29.65 -29.98
CA LEU A 43 67.57 -29.56 -28.79
C LEU A 43 67.26 -30.94 -28.17
N LEU A 44 67.93 -32.00 -28.64
CA LEU A 44 67.84 -33.35 -28.07
C LEU A 44 68.47 -33.36 -26.66
N GLY A 45 67.64 -33.11 -25.65
CA GLY A 45 68.03 -33.12 -24.24
C GLY A 45 67.17 -32.29 -23.29
N LEU A 46 66.23 -31.49 -23.81
CA LEU A 46 65.27 -30.74 -23.00
C LEU A 46 63.93 -31.47 -22.97
N THR A 47 63.55 -31.97 -21.79
CA THR A 47 62.18 -32.42 -21.51
C THR A 47 61.32 -31.18 -21.28
N ASP A 48 60.33 -31.00 -22.14
CA ASP A 48 59.36 -29.91 -22.07
C ASP A 48 58.18 -30.38 -21.22
N ASP A 49 58.16 -30.01 -19.93
CA ASP A 49 57.04 -30.28 -19.01
C ASP A 49 56.08 -29.09 -18.99
N ASP A 50 55.56 -28.69 -20.15
CA ASP A 50 54.47 -27.73 -20.22
C ASP A 50 53.42 -28.20 -21.23
N THR A 51 52.51 -29.07 -20.76
CA THR A 51 51.17 -29.19 -21.37
C THR A 51 50.43 -27.88 -21.18
N VAL A 52 50.64 -26.93 -22.08
CA VAL A 52 49.72 -25.81 -22.26
C VAL A 52 48.40 -26.42 -22.68
N SER A 53 47.45 -26.46 -21.74
CA SER A 53 46.10 -26.98 -21.93
C SER A 53 45.37 -26.14 -22.98
N ASP A 54 45.52 -26.54 -24.24
CA ASP A 54 44.87 -25.95 -25.42
C ASP A 54 43.34 -26.11 -25.43
N ARG A 55 42.78 -26.76 -24.41
CA ARG A 55 41.33 -26.89 -24.24
C ARG A 55 40.85 -25.90 -23.20
N THR A 56 39.93 -25.05 -23.63
CA THR A 56 39.04 -24.33 -22.72
C THR A 56 38.42 -25.36 -21.77
N PRO A 57 38.63 -25.24 -20.45
CA PRO A 57 38.08 -26.18 -19.50
C PRO A 57 36.56 -26.27 -19.66
N TRP A 58 36.03 -27.49 -19.82
CA TRP A 58 34.60 -27.72 -20.08
C TRP A 58 33.69 -27.12 -18.99
N TRP A 59 34.20 -27.00 -17.77
CA TRP A 59 33.50 -26.38 -16.64
C TRP A 59 33.30 -24.87 -16.82
N LEU A 60 34.23 -24.14 -17.45
CA LEU A 60 34.05 -22.72 -17.79
C LEU A 60 32.96 -22.54 -18.83
N LEU A 61 32.90 -23.46 -19.79
CA LEU A 61 31.86 -23.46 -20.80
C LEU A 61 30.50 -23.75 -20.14
N LEU A 62 30.40 -24.75 -19.26
CA LEU A 62 29.19 -25.03 -18.48
C LEU A 62 28.74 -23.81 -17.65
N LEU A 63 29.67 -23.14 -16.96
CA LEU A 63 29.38 -21.96 -16.16
C LEU A 63 28.86 -20.80 -17.04
N ARG A 64 29.42 -20.63 -18.24
CA ARG A 64 28.94 -19.65 -19.23
C ARG A 64 27.53 -19.99 -19.72
N MET A 65 27.22 -21.26 -19.95
CA MET A 65 25.87 -21.71 -20.31
C MET A 65 24.87 -21.44 -19.18
N LEU A 66 25.27 -21.68 -17.93
CA LEU A 66 24.43 -21.44 -16.76
C LEU A 66 24.18 -19.93 -16.55
N ALA A 67 25.18 -19.09 -16.78
CA ALA A 67 25.03 -17.63 -16.75
C ALA A 67 24.04 -17.14 -17.82
N VAL A 68 24.17 -17.62 -19.06
CA VAL A 68 23.22 -17.28 -20.15
C VAL A 68 21.82 -17.81 -19.84
N ALA A 69 21.70 -19.03 -19.31
CA ALA A 69 20.41 -19.58 -18.89
C ALA A 69 19.77 -18.74 -17.78
N ALA A 70 20.54 -18.30 -16.77
CA ALA A 70 20.06 -17.42 -15.71
C ALA A 70 19.58 -16.05 -16.25
N VAL A 71 20.29 -15.49 -17.23
CA VAL A 71 19.87 -14.25 -17.92
C VAL A 71 18.56 -14.46 -18.69
N ILE A 72 18.44 -15.56 -19.45
CA ILE A 72 17.23 -15.89 -20.20
C ILE A 72 16.04 -16.07 -19.24
N ILE A 73 16.23 -16.82 -18.15
CA ILE A 73 15.22 -17.02 -17.11
C ILE A 73 14.85 -15.70 -16.46
N GLY A 74 15.82 -14.85 -16.12
CA GLY A 74 15.59 -13.54 -15.53
C GLY A 74 14.80 -12.60 -16.45
N LEU A 75 15.13 -12.56 -17.74
CA LEU A 75 14.39 -11.78 -18.73
C LEU A 75 13.00 -12.35 -19.03
N ALA A 76 12.80 -13.66 -18.89
CA ALA A 76 11.50 -14.29 -19.08
C ALA A 76 10.48 -13.88 -17.99
N GLY A 77 10.94 -13.23 -16.92
CA GLY A 77 10.11 -12.68 -15.84
C GLY A 77 9.39 -13.78 -15.07
N PRO A 78 10.11 -14.56 -14.23
CA PRO A 78 9.49 -15.64 -13.46
C PRO A 78 8.59 -15.04 -12.37
N VAL A 79 7.32 -15.38 -12.41
CA VAL A 79 6.31 -14.95 -11.43
C VAL A 79 5.93 -16.14 -10.57
N LEU A 80 6.12 -16.00 -9.27
CA LEU A 80 5.64 -16.95 -8.27
C LEU A 80 4.14 -16.74 -8.10
N ASN A 81 3.36 -17.80 -8.30
CA ASN A 81 1.91 -17.77 -8.21
C ASN A 81 1.27 -16.87 -9.28
N PRO A 82 1.35 -17.24 -10.58
CA PRO A 82 0.57 -16.56 -11.60
C PRO A 82 -0.90 -16.73 -11.22
N GLU A 83 -1.57 -15.62 -10.89
CA GLU A 83 -3.02 -15.55 -11.04
C GLU A 83 -3.25 -15.95 -12.52
N THR A 84 -3.86 -17.11 -12.76
CA THR A 84 -4.31 -17.46 -14.11
C THR A 84 -5.05 -16.24 -14.61
N ARG A 85 -4.59 -15.64 -15.73
CA ARG A 85 -5.39 -14.70 -16.50
C ARG A 85 -6.80 -15.24 -16.50
N SER A 86 -7.68 -14.65 -15.69
CA SER A 86 -9.09 -14.97 -15.75
C SER A 86 -9.52 -14.66 -17.17
N ASP A 87 -10.54 -15.35 -17.69
CA ASP A 87 -11.16 -15.10 -19.00
C ASP A 87 -11.79 -13.68 -19.15
N THR A 88 -11.36 -12.74 -18.29
CA THR A 88 -11.65 -11.32 -18.21
C THR A 88 -10.38 -10.51 -18.50
N ASP A 89 -9.49 -10.97 -19.37
CA ASP A 89 -8.39 -10.15 -19.89
C ASP A 89 -9.01 -9.13 -20.85
N SER A 90 -9.55 -8.07 -20.26
CA SER A 90 -10.23 -7.01 -20.97
C SER A 90 -9.28 -5.82 -21.07
N ASP A 91 -8.96 -5.44 -22.30
CA ASP A 91 -8.22 -4.21 -22.64
C ASP A 91 -8.99 -2.93 -22.21
N ALA A 92 -10.14 -3.08 -21.52
CA ALA A 92 -10.91 -1.95 -21.06
C ALA A 92 -10.09 -1.07 -20.10
N PRO A 93 -10.31 0.25 -20.15
CA PRO A 93 -9.72 1.18 -19.21
C PRO A 93 -10.02 0.80 -17.76
N LEU A 94 -9.11 1.12 -16.85
CA LEU A 94 -9.25 0.84 -15.42
C LEU A 94 -9.57 2.12 -14.65
N LEU A 95 -10.75 2.18 -14.03
CA LEU A 95 -11.11 3.17 -13.03
C LEU A 95 -10.69 2.68 -11.64
N ILE A 96 -9.81 3.42 -11.00
CA ILE A 96 -9.50 3.25 -9.59
C ILE A 96 -10.36 4.24 -8.80
N LEU A 97 -11.34 3.73 -8.08
CA LEU A 97 -12.19 4.53 -7.21
C LEU A 97 -11.73 4.37 -5.75
N THR A 98 -11.60 5.48 -5.02
CA THR A 98 -11.34 5.42 -3.58
C THR A 98 -12.30 6.32 -2.81
N ASP A 99 -12.73 5.85 -1.64
CA ASP A 99 -13.50 6.68 -0.73
C ASP A 99 -12.65 7.85 -0.22
N ALA A 100 -11.33 7.64 -0.02
CA ALA A 100 -10.35 8.62 0.44
C ALA A 100 -10.84 9.46 1.63
N SER A 101 -11.52 8.82 2.58
CA SER A 101 -12.11 9.44 3.77
C SER A 101 -11.15 9.40 4.96
N TRP A 102 -11.57 9.99 6.07
CA TRP A 102 -10.81 9.91 7.32
C TRP A 102 -10.55 8.45 7.71
N ALA A 103 -11.48 7.54 7.45
CA ALA A 103 -11.36 6.12 7.80
C ALA A 103 -10.26 5.40 7.01
N SER A 104 -9.88 5.92 5.84
CA SER A 104 -8.78 5.39 5.04
C SER A 104 -7.39 5.80 5.54
N ALA A 105 -7.29 6.82 6.41
CA ALA A 105 -6.01 7.48 6.71
C ALA A 105 -4.96 6.56 7.36
N ARG A 106 -5.37 5.70 8.31
CA ARG A 106 -4.48 4.74 8.99
C ARG A 106 -3.78 3.78 8.04
N ASP A 107 -4.54 3.29 7.08
CA ASP A 107 -4.15 2.25 6.14
C ASP A 107 -3.64 2.84 4.81
N TRP A 108 -3.57 4.18 4.71
CA TRP A 108 -3.16 4.89 3.50
C TRP A 108 -1.79 4.48 2.95
N PRO A 109 -0.74 4.24 3.76
CA PRO A 109 0.53 3.74 3.24
C PRO A 109 0.40 2.38 2.54
N ALA A 110 -0.52 1.52 2.98
CA ALA A 110 -0.81 0.26 2.31
C ALA A 110 -1.61 0.48 1.02
N THR A 111 -2.57 1.41 1.04
CA THR A 111 -3.30 1.84 -0.16
C THR A 111 -2.37 2.37 -1.25
N LEU A 112 -1.40 3.23 -0.91
CA LEU A 112 -0.42 3.73 -1.88
C LEU A 112 0.43 2.60 -2.48
N LYS A 113 0.81 1.59 -1.69
CA LYS A 113 1.54 0.41 -2.20
C LYS A 113 0.69 -0.45 -3.14
N LEU A 114 -0.62 -0.59 -2.84
CA LEU A 114 -1.56 -1.27 -3.73
C LEU A 114 -1.71 -0.50 -5.04
N LEU A 115 -1.92 0.81 -4.96
CA LEU A 115 -2.04 1.70 -6.12
C LEU A 115 -0.81 1.64 -7.01
N ASP A 116 0.41 1.75 -6.46
CA ASP A 116 1.63 1.64 -7.26
C ASP A 116 1.73 0.29 -7.99
N ARG A 117 1.38 -0.81 -7.32
CA ARG A 117 1.39 -2.14 -7.94
C ARG A 117 0.38 -2.25 -9.08
N VAL A 118 -0.86 -1.83 -8.85
CA VAL A 118 -1.95 -1.87 -9.84
C VAL A 118 -1.62 -0.99 -11.04
N LEU A 119 -1.11 0.23 -10.80
CA LEU A 119 -0.71 1.13 -11.87
C LEU A 119 0.52 0.60 -12.63
N ALA A 120 1.47 -0.06 -11.96
CA ALA A 120 2.61 -0.67 -12.63
C ALA A 120 2.19 -1.83 -13.54
N GLU A 121 1.20 -2.62 -13.12
CA GLU A 121 0.60 -3.68 -13.94
C GLU A 121 -0.16 -3.10 -15.14
N ALA A 122 -1.10 -2.19 -14.91
CA ALA A 122 -1.83 -1.51 -15.98
C ALA A 122 -0.88 -0.79 -16.98
N GLY A 123 0.23 -0.25 -16.49
CA GLY A 123 1.27 0.36 -17.32
C GLY A 123 2.01 -0.64 -18.22
N ARG A 124 2.26 -1.87 -17.76
CA ARG A 124 2.85 -2.93 -18.60
C ARG A 124 1.90 -3.38 -19.70
N ASP A 125 0.60 -3.40 -19.39
CA ASP A 125 -0.44 -3.81 -20.32
C ASP A 125 -0.89 -2.66 -21.24
N GLY A 126 -0.36 -1.46 -21.06
CA GLY A 126 -0.72 -0.28 -21.86
C GLY A 126 -2.15 0.22 -21.61
N ARG A 127 -2.79 -0.22 -20.52
CA ARG A 127 -4.18 0.09 -20.18
C ARG A 127 -4.31 1.53 -19.67
N PRO A 128 -5.21 2.36 -20.25
CA PRO A 128 -5.52 3.67 -19.71
C PRO A 128 -6.14 3.55 -18.32
N THR A 129 -5.70 4.38 -17.38
CA THR A 129 -6.22 4.37 -16.00
C THR A 129 -6.70 5.76 -15.57
N ALA A 130 -7.70 5.79 -14.70
CA ALA A 130 -8.15 7.00 -14.01
C ALA A 130 -8.18 6.76 -12.50
N ILE A 131 -7.93 7.79 -11.70
CA ILE A 131 -8.13 7.75 -10.23
C ILE A 131 -9.22 8.75 -9.87
N ALA A 132 -10.28 8.28 -9.21
CA ALA A 132 -11.37 9.09 -8.70
C ALA A 132 -11.47 8.98 -7.18
N ARG A 133 -11.77 10.09 -6.50
CA ARG A 133 -11.94 10.16 -5.04
C ARG A 133 -13.35 10.62 -4.71
N LEU A 134 -14.06 9.89 -3.85
CA LEU A 134 -15.41 10.29 -3.43
C LEU A 134 -15.39 11.52 -2.51
N THR A 135 -14.31 11.73 -1.75
CA THR A 135 -14.14 12.92 -0.90
C THR A 135 -13.72 14.19 -1.64
N ASP A 136 -13.44 14.09 -2.94
CA ASP A 136 -13.10 15.23 -3.81
C ASP A 136 -13.55 14.89 -5.24
N PRO A 137 -14.88 14.96 -5.51
CA PRO A 137 -15.45 14.47 -6.76
C PRO A 137 -14.99 15.33 -7.94
N GLY A 138 -14.31 14.69 -8.88
CA GLY A 138 -13.93 15.27 -10.16
C GLY A 138 -14.13 14.25 -11.28
N ALA A 139 -14.27 14.73 -12.52
CA ALA A 139 -14.42 13.85 -13.67
C ALA A 139 -13.16 12.98 -13.84
N PRO A 140 -13.28 11.64 -13.88
CA PRO A 140 -12.14 10.76 -14.04
C PRO A 140 -11.53 10.95 -15.42
N VAL A 141 -10.23 11.27 -15.45
CA VAL A 141 -9.47 11.41 -16.70
C VAL A 141 -8.63 10.17 -16.91
N PHE A 142 -8.99 9.39 -17.93
CA PHE A 142 -8.24 8.21 -18.35
C PHE A 142 -6.97 8.62 -19.11
N GLN A 143 -5.82 8.19 -18.61
CA GLN A 143 -4.50 8.51 -19.17
C GLN A 143 -3.53 7.36 -18.88
N ALA A 144 -2.29 7.47 -19.35
CA ALA A 144 -1.28 6.44 -19.09
C ALA A 144 -1.07 6.23 -17.58
N ALA A 145 -1.00 4.97 -17.15
CA ALA A 145 -0.82 4.62 -15.73
C ALA A 145 0.43 5.27 -15.11
N GLU A 146 1.51 5.38 -15.88
CA GLU A 146 2.77 6.01 -15.43
C GLU A 146 2.58 7.49 -15.06
N THR A 147 1.66 8.20 -15.73
CA THR A 147 1.31 9.59 -15.39
C THR A 147 0.73 9.68 -13.98
N TRP A 148 -0.11 8.72 -13.59
CA TRP A 148 -0.64 8.65 -12.23
C TRP A 148 0.41 8.23 -11.21
N ARG A 149 1.28 7.28 -11.54
CA ARG A 149 2.37 6.83 -10.64
C ARG A 149 3.28 7.98 -10.24
N SER A 150 3.62 8.86 -11.18
CA SER A 150 4.43 10.06 -10.89
C SER A 150 3.79 11.04 -9.90
N ARG A 151 2.47 11.00 -9.72
CA ARG A 151 1.67 11.91 -8.87
C ARG A 151 1.15 11.24 -7.60
N LEU A 152 1.46 9.97 -7.39
CA LEU A 152 0.86 9.16 -6.32
C LEU A 152 1.15 9.72 -4.92
N SER A 153 2.33 10.31 -4.72
CA SER A 153 2.71 10.97 -3.45
C SER A 153 1.84 12.18 -3.11
N GLY A 154 1.17 12.78 -4.09
CA GLY A 154 0.25 13.91 -3.90
C GLY A 154 -1.18 13.48 -3.56
N ILE A 155 -1.49 12.18 -3.60
CA ILE A 155 -2.82 11.68 -3.27
C ILE A 155 -2.86 11.34 -1.79
N ALA A 156 -3.75 12.03 -1.07
CA ALA A 156 -3.99 11.86 0.35
C ALA A 156 -5.50 11.69 0.63
N PRO A 157 -5.85 11.00 1.74
CA PRO A 157 -7.23 10.95 2.21
C PRO A 157 -7.60 12.28 2.87
N GLN A 158 -8.90 12.58 2.87
CA GLN A 158 -9.44 13.77 3.50
C GLN A 158 -9.91 13.49 4.94
N PRO A 159 -9.91 14.48 5.85
CA PRO A 159 -10.38 14.30 7.22
C PRO A 159 -11.92 14.25 7.37
N TRP A 160 -12.66 14.28 6.27
CA TRP A 160 -14.13 14.15 6.23
C TRP A 160 -14.55 12.88 5.46
N GLU A 161 -15.84 12.56 5.52
CA GLU A 161 -16.45 11.49 4.74
C GLU A 161 -17.12 12.03 3.47
N PRO A 162 -17.28 11.21 2.42
CA PRO A 162 -18.08 11.57 1.25
C PRO A 162 -19.53 11.84 1.67
N THR A 163 -20.06 12.99 1.27
CA THR A 163 -21.50 13.27 1.41
C THR A 163 -22.27 12.62 0.25
N ASP A 164 -23.59 12.50 0.39
CA ASP A 164 -24.44 12.00 -0.69
C ASP A 164 -24.34 12.88 -1.94
N ALA A 165 -24.24 14.20 -1.77
CA ALA A 165 -24.05 15.14 -2.87
C ALA A 165 -22.71 14.90 -3.61
N MET A 166 -21.64 14.60 -2.87
CA MET A 166 -20.33 14.31 -3.47
C MET A 166 -20.34 12.96 -4.19
N THR A 167 -21.00 11.96 -3.62
CA THR A 167 -21.16 10.64 -4.22
C THR A 167 -21.98 10.73 -5.51
N GLU A 168 -23.05 11.51 -5.51
CA GLU A 168 -23.87 11.76 -6.69
C GLU A 168 -23.10 12.56 -7.75
N ALA A 169 -22.32 13.56 -7.35
CA ALA A 169 -21.46 14.30 -8.27
C ALA A 169 -20.40 13.39 -8.92
N ALA A 170 -19.78 12.49 -8.15
CA ALA A 170 -18.85 11.51 -8.68
C ALA A 170 -19.54 10.55 -9.65
N ARG A 171 -20.74 10.05 -9.30
CA ARG A 171 -21.56 9.17 -10.14
C ARG A 171 -21.94 9.81 -11.47
N ALA A 172 -22.38 11.08 -11.43
CA ALA A 172 -22.77 11.84 -12.60
C ALA A 172 -21.57 12.21 -13.50
N ALA A 173 -20.37 12.30 -12.93
CA ALA A 173 -19.15 12.59 -13.68
C ALA A 173 -18.51 11.35 -14.35
N LEU A 174 -19.03 10.15 -14.08
CA LEU A 174 -18.55 8.92 -14.73
C LEU A 174 -18.80 8.98 -16.24
N PRO A 175 -17.83 8.59 -17.08
CA PRO A 175 -18.00 8.61 -18.52
C PRO A 175 -19.00 7.56 -18.98
N ASP A 176 -19.50 7.74 -20.21
CA ASP A 176 -20.45 6.81 -20.79
C ASP A 176 -19.85 5.52 -21.35
N SER A 177 -18.52 5.46 -21.46
CA SER A 177 -17.77 4.31 -21.96
C SER A 177 -17.68 3.17 -20.93
N ASP A 178 -17.42 1.96 -21.42
CA ASP A 178 -17.15 0.80 -20.58
C ASP A 178 -15.75 0.90 -19.93
N PHE A 179 -15.66 0.45 -18.68
CA PHE A 179 -14.40 0.40 -17.92
C PHE A 179 -14.52 -0.60 -16.77
N GLU A 180 -13.38 -1.15 -16.37
CA GLU A 180 -13.29 -1.96 -15.15
C GLU A 180 -13.09 -1.06 -13.94
N THR A 181 -13.65 -1.44 -12.79
CA THR A 181 -13.50 -0.67 -11.56
C THR A 181 -12.76 -1.45 -10.49
N LEU A 182 -11.67 -0.87 -9.98
CA LEU A 182 -11.08 -1.23 -8.69
C LEU A 182 -11.54 -0.22 -7.64
N TRP A 183 -12.44 -0.63 -6.75
CA TRP A 183 -12.92 0.21 -5.66
C TRP A 183 -12.18 -0.09 -4.36
N ILE A 184 -11.34 0.84 -3.92
CA ILE A 184 -10.66 0.81 -2.63
C ILE A 184 -11.57 1.48 -1.60
N SER A 185 -12.28 0.65 -0.83
CA SER A 185 -13.27 1.09 0.14
C SER A 185 -12.70 1.21 1.56
N ASP A 186 -13.21 2.19 2.31
CA ASP A 186 -12.96 2.35 3.74
C ASP A 186 -13.83 1.42 4.63
N GLY A 187 -14.73 0.62 4.02
CA GLY A 187 -15.61 -0.33 4.71
C GLY A 187 -16.78 0.29 5.49
N LEU A 188 -16.93 1.62 5.53
CA LEU A 188 -18.03 2.27 6.24
C LEU A 188 -19.33 2.27 5.42
N ALA A 189 -20.41 1.75 5.99
CA ALA A 189 -21.72 1.74 5.34
C ALA A 189 -22.22 3.17 5.07
N ARG A 190 -22.72 3.40 3.86
CA ARG A 190 -23.35 4.65 3.41
C ARG A 190 -24.48 4.33 2.44
N ASP A 191 -25.60 5.01 2.56
CA ASP A 191 -26.80 4.73 1.76
C ASP A 191 -26.58 4.97 0.25
N SER A 192 -25.76 5.98 -0.09
CA SER A 192 -25.41 6.32 -1.47
C SER A 192 -24.56 5.29 -2.20
N ARG A 193 -23.97 4.30 -1.51
CA ARG A 193 -23.10 3.29 -2.13
C ARG A 193 -23.81 2.34 -3.07
N ALA A 194 -25.05 1.97 -2.76
CA ALA A 194 -25.78 0.98 -3.57
C ALA A 194 -25.99 1.49 -5.00
N ALA A 195 -26.50 2.73 -5.13
CA ALA A 195 -26.73 3.37 -6.43
C ALA A 195 -25.43 3.62 -7.21
N LEU A 196 -24.34 3.98 -6.52
CA LEU A 196 -23.03 4.12 -7.15
C LEU A 196 -22.52 2.76 -7.67
N LEU A 197 -22.61 1.71 -6.85
CA LEU A 197 -22.17 0.37 -7.23
C LEU A 197 -22.94 -0.15 -8.45
N ASP A 198 -24.26 0.05 -8.50
CA ASP A 198 -25.07 -0.35 -9.64
C ASP A 198 -24.66 0.40 -10.91
N THR A 199 -24.36 1.70 -10.80
CA THR A 199 -23.84 2.49 -11.92
C THR A 199 -22.47 1.99 -12.38
N LEU A 200 -21.57 1.62 -11.47
CA LEU A 200 -20.26 1.06 -11.82
C LEU A 200 -20.39 -0.30 -12.51
N LYS A 201 -21.27 -1.17 -11.99
CA LYS A 201 -21.55 -2.49 -12.58
C LYS A 201 -22.16 -2.41 -13.97
N SER A 202 -22.90 -1.35 -14.29
CA SER A 202 -23.41 -1.15 -15.66
C SER A 202 -22.33 -0.73 -16.66
N ARG A 203 -21.12 -0.33 -16.19
CA ARG A 203 -19.97 0.04 -17.04
C ARG A 203 -18.96 -1.10 -17.21
N GLY A 204 -18.96 -2.07 -16.29
CA GLY A 204 -18.04 -3.19 -16.32
C GLY A 204 -17.88 -3.91 -14.98
N PRO A 205 -16.95 -4.87 -14.87
CA PRO A 205 -16.70 -5.61 -13.64
C PRO A 205 -16.17 -4.68 -12.53
N VAL A 206 -16.63 -4.92 -11.30
CA VAL A 206 -16.24 -4.16 -10.11
C VAL A 206 -15.56 -5.09 -9.10
N THR A 207 -14.30 -4.81 -8.80
CA THR A 207 -13.53 -5.46 -7.74
C THR A 207 -13.43 -4.51 -6.56
N VAL A 208 -13.89 -4.95 -5.39
CA VAL A 208 -13.83 -4.14 -4.15
C VAL A 208 -12.71 -4.66 -3.26
N VAL A 209 -11.85 -3.75 -2.79
CA VAL A 209 -10.78 -4.02 -1.84
C VAL A 209 -11.02 -3.21 -0.57
N GLU A 210 -11.03 -3.90 0.56
CA GLU A 210 -11.19 -3.32 1.89
C GLU A 210 -10.00 -3.64 2.79
N GLY A 211 -9.75 -2.77 3.77
CA GLY A 211 -8.75 -3.00 4.80
C GLY A 211 -9.10 -4.22 5.68
N GLY A 212 -8.10 -5.05 5.98
CA GLY A 212 -8.27 -6.23 6.85
C GLY A 212 -8.35 -5.92 8.36
N ARG A 213 -7.99 -4.70 8.77
CA ARG A 213 -7.99 -4.28 10.18
C ARG A 213 -9.29 -3.56 10.51
N PRO A 214 -10.03 -3.94 11.57
CA PRO A 214 -11.20 -3.18 12.01
C PRO A 214 -10.86 -1.71 12.29
N LEU A 215 -11.71 -0.81 11.80
CA LEU A 215 -11.67 0.60 12.16
C LEU A 215 -12.14 0.78 13.60
N VAL A 216 -11.50 1.67 14.36
CA VAL A 216 -11.88 1.98 15.74
C VAL A 216 -12.07 3.48 15.87
N VAL A 217 -13.20 3.89 16.43
CA VAL A 217 -13.58 5.30 16.61
C VAL A 217 -13.66 5.61 18.08
N LEU A 218 -13.21 6.80 18.48
CA LEU A 218 -13.33 7.33 19.82
C LEU A 218 -14.57 8.24 19.87
N GLY A 219 -15.49 7.96 20.79
CA GLY A 219 -16.68 8.77 21.03
C GLY A 219 -16.36 10.08 21.78
N PRO A 220 -17.36 10.97 21.94
CA PRO A 220 -17.22 12.14 22.79
C PRO A 220 -16.93 11.74 24.26
N PRO A 221 -16.07 12.46 24.99
CA PRO A 221 -15.82 12.19 26.40
C PRO A 221 -17.07 12.51 27.24
N GLU A 222 -17.43 11.60 28.14
CA GLU A 222 -18.50 11.82 29.12
C GLU A 222 -17.91 12.19 30.48
N ILE A 223 -18.57 13.09 31.21
CA ILE A 223 -18.10 13.57 32.51
C ILE A 223 -19.19 13.37 33.55
N GLU A 224 -18.89 12.58 34.57
CA GLU A 224 -19.78 12.35 35.69
C GLU A 224 -18.98 12.33 36.99
N ALA A 225 -19.46 13.04 38.02
CA ALA A 225 -18.83 13.12 39.34
C ALA A 225 -17.30 13.43 39.34
N GLY A 226 -16.82 14.18 38.33
CA GLY A 226 -15.41 14.56 38.20
C GLY A 226 -14.51 13.52 37.51
N GLN A 227 -15.07 12.41 37.04
CA GLN A 227 -14.38 11.40 36.25
C GLN A 227 -14.68 11.59 34.77
N ILE A 228 -13.70 11.27 33.91
CA ILE A 228 -13.85 11.32 32.45
C ILE A 228 -13.97 9.89 31.95
N THR A 229 -15.10 9.55 31.34
CA THR A 229 -15.32 8.26 30.70
C THR A 229 -15.13 8.40 29.19
N LEU A 230 -14.26 7.56 28.62
CA LEU A 230 -14.06 7.46 27.19
C LEU A 230 -14.67 6.15 26.71
N HIS A 231 -15.42 6.25 25.61
CA HIS A 231 -15.99 5.11 24.90
C HIS A 231 -15.37 5.02 23.51
N ALA A 232 -15.00 3.82 23.10
CA ALA A 232 -14.56 3.55 21.74
C ALA A 232 -15.36 2.40 21.14
N THR A 233 -15.60 2.48 19.84
CA THR A 233 -16.38 1.51 19.08
C THR A 233 -15.53 0.98 17.93
N ARG A 234 -15.56 -0.33 17.69
CA ARG A 234 -14.92 -0.96 16.53
C ARG A 234 -15.95 -1.42 15.52
N GLN A 235 -15.63 -1.26 14.25
CA GLN A 235 -16.52 -1.54 13.11
C GLN A 235 -16.91 -3.02 12.97
N ARG A 236 -16.01 -3.94 13.32
CA ARG A 236 -16.20 -5.40 13.18
C ARG A 236 -15.66 -6.15 14.39
N PRO A 237 -16.23 -7.32 14.74
CA PRO A 237 -15.68 -8.20 15.77
C PRO A 237 -14.24 -8.61 15.42
N GLY A 238 -13.43 -8.87 16.44
CA GLY A 238 -12.05 -9.30 16.26
C GLY A 238 -11.47 -9.87 17.53
N THR A 239 -10.16 -10.12 17.51
CA THR A 239 -9.42 -10.61 18.70
C THR A 239 -9.45 -9.57 19.81
N GLU A 240 -9.13 -10.00 21.05
CA GLU A 240 -8.88 -9.04 22.13
C GLU A 240 -7.81 -8.03 21.68
N THR A 241 -8.08 -6.75 21.89
CA THR A 241 -7.17 -5.66 21.53
C THR A 241 -7.11 -4.63 22.64
N ARG A 242 -5.89 -4.24 23.01
CA ARG A 242 -5.63 -3.20 24.01
C ARG A 242 -5.15 -1.96 23.28
N LEU A 243 -5.92 -0.87 23.39
CA LEU A 243 -5.64 0.38 22.69
C LEU A 243 -5.32 1.47 23.71
N PRO A 244 -4.08 2.00 23.72
CA PRO A 244 -3.74 3.14 24.56
C PRO A 244 -4.43 4.40 24.02
N VAL A 245 -5.11 5.11 24.90
CA VAL A 245 -5.69 6.43 24.65
C VAL A 245 -4.89 7.46 25.43
N ILE A 246 -4.42 8.48 24.73
CA ILE A 246 -3.59 9.55 25.26
C ILE A 246 -4.45 10.79 25.44
N ALA A 247 -4.39 11.40 26.61
CA ALA A 247 -5.03 12.67 26.92
C ALA A 247 -4.01 13.79 26.72
N HIS A 248 -4.22 14.63 25.71
CA HIS A 248 -3.36 15.75 25.37
C HIS A 248 -3.89 17.04 25.97
N GLY A 249 -2.98 17.92 26.33
CA GLY A 249 -3.29 19.24 26.86
C GLY A 249 -2.09 20.17 26.81
N SER A 250 -2.12 21.21 27.64
CA SER A 250 -1.03 22.16 27.77
C SER A 250 -0.36 22.07 29.14
N ASP A 251 0.98 22.07 29.14
CA ASP A 251 1.78 22.19 30.36
C ASP A 251 1.59 23.59 31.03
N PRO A 252 2.11 23.82 32.26
CA PRO A 252 2.04 25.12 32.92
C PRO A 252 2.59 26.30 32.11
N ALA A 253 3.49 26.06 31.14
CA ALA A 253 4.06 27.08 30.26
C ALA A 253 3.28 27.25 28.94
N GLY A 254 2.23 26.45 28.71
CA GLY A 254 1.39 26.49 27.50
C GLY A 254 1.82 25.54 26.38
N ASN A 255 2.89 24.75 26.55
CA ASN A 255 3.36 23.83 25.51
C ASN A 255 2.49 22.56 25.44
N PRO A 256 2.33 21.95 24.24
CA PRO A 256 1.63 20.68 24.12
C PRO A 256 2.30 19.58 24.95
N ALA A 257 1.50 18.88 25.77
CA ALA A 257 1.96 17.80 26.62
C ALA A 257 0.96 16.64 26.67
N GLU A 258 1.48 15.43 26.89
CA GLU A 258 0.68 14.28 27.33
C GLU A 258 0.39 14.46 28.83
N LEU A 259 -0.87 14.68 29.17
CA LEU A 259 -1.28 14.89 30.56
C LEU A 259 -1.63 13.57 31.25
N ALA A 260 -2.11 12.59 30.49
CA ALA A 260 -2.47 11.28 30.99
C ALA A 260 -2.60 10.23 29.90
N ARG A 261 -2.68 8.97 30.32
CA ARG A 261 -2.86 7.81 29.46
C ARG A 261 -3.77 6.79 30.12
N LEU A 262 -4.67 6.19 29.35
CA LEU A 262 -5.45 5.03 29.76
C LEU A 262 -5.43 3.97 28.67
N THR A 263 -5.84 2.74 28.99
CA THR A 263 -5.93 1.66 28.01
C THR A 263 -7.37 1.19 27.92
N LEU A 264 -7.95 1.27 26.72
CA LEU A 264 -9.23 0.65 26.41
C LEU A 264 -8.98 -0.80 25.99
N VAL A 265 -9.79 -1.72 26.52
CA VAL A 265 -9.69 -3.14 26.23
C VAL A 265 -10.95 -3.57 25.49
N PHE A 266 -10.79 -3.93 24.22
CA PHE A 266 -11.84 -4.60 23.46
C PHE A 266 -11.73 -6.09 23.75
N PRO A 267 -12.73 -6.73 24.36
CA PRO A 267 -12.72 -8.18 24.54
C PRO A 267 -12.80 -8.88 23.18
N GLU A 268 -12.50 -10.17 23.15
CA GLU A 268 -12.72 -10.99 21.96
C GLU A 268 -14.20 -10.88 21.52
N GLY A 269 -14.43 -10.60 20.23
CA GLY A 269 -15.76 -10.42 19.66
C GLY A 269 -16.51 -9.11 20.02
N GLY A 270 -16.28 -8.49 21.19
CA GLY A 270 -17.03 -7.30 21.64
C GLY A 270 -16.75 -6.01 20.86
N LEU A 271 -17.77 -5.25 20.46
CA LEU A 271 -17.62 -4.09 19.58
C LEU A 271 -17.31 -2.77 20.28
N GLU A 272 -17.31 -2.78 21.60
CA GLU A 272 -17.19 -1.57 22.42
C GLU A 272 -16.11 -1.78 23.48
N ALA A 273 -15.46 -0.68 23.85
CA ALA A 273 -14.56 -0.62 24.98
C ALA A 273 -14.73 0.73 25.67
N SER A 274 -14.77 0.72 27.00
CA SER A 274 -14.85 1.92 27.81
C SER A 274 -13.76 1.93 28.87
N GLY A 275 -13.41 3.13 29.32
CA GLY A 275 -12.39 3.31 30.34
C GLY A 275 -12.55 4.67 30.99
N THR A 276 -12.25 4.71 32.29
CA THR A 276 -12.40 5.92 33.10
C THR A 276 -11.04 6.47 33.48
N LEU A 277 -10.90 7.78 33.32
CA LEU A 277 -9.73 8.54 33.68
C LEU A 277 -10.04 9.46 34.84
N ASN A 278 -9.27 9.32 35.93
CA ASN A 278 -9.36 10.21 37.08
C ASN A 278 -8.19 11.20 37.03
N LEU A 279 -8.51 12.49 36.91
CA LEU A 279 -7.52 13.56 36.87
C LEU A 279 -7.81 14.63 37.91
N PRO A 280 -6.77 15.21 38.52
CA PRO A 280 -6.89 16.46 39.26
C PRO A 280 -7.57 17.54 38.42
N ASN A 281 -8.35 18.41 39.07
CA ASN A 281 -9.10 19.49 38.42
C ASN A 281 -8.19 20.39 37.54
N GLU A 282 -6.97 20.64 37.99
CA GLU A 282 -5.97 21.45 37.31
C GLU A 282 -5.56 20.85 35.95
N LEU A 283 -5.31 19.53 35.90
CA LEU A 283 -4.96 18.86 34.64
C LEU A 283 -6.17 18.74 33.72
N ARG A 284 -7.35 18.50 34.28
CA ARG A 284 -8.59 18.41 33.50
C ARG A 284 -8.92 19.70 32.77
N ALA A 285 -8.74 20.87 33.42
CA ALA A 285 -8.95 22.18 32.79
C ALA A 285 -7.97 22.48 31.64
N ARG A 286 -6.88 21.72 31.53
CA ARG A 286 -5.82 21.89 30.52
C ARG A 286 -5.95 20.92 29.35
N LEU A 287 -6.91 19.99 29.39
CA LEU A 287 -7.14 19.02 28.33
C LEU A 287 -7.64 19.71 27.06
N THR A 288 -7.12 19.28 25.91
CA THR A 288 -7.51 19.79 24.59
C THR A 288 -8.08 18.70 23.69
N ARG A 289 -7.58 17.46 23.79
CA ARG A 289 -8.10 16.32 23.02
C ARG A 289 -7.69 14.99 23.65
N PHE A 290 -8.38 13.93 23.23
CA PHE A 290 -7.97 12.55 23.46
C PHE A 290 -7.72 11.87 22.11
N GLU A 291 -6.72 11.00 22.06
CA GLU A 291 -6.29 10.32 20.83
C GLU A 291 -5.99 8.85 21.10
N ILE A 292 -6.49 7.95 20.25
CA ILE A 292 -6.06 6.54 20.25
C ILE A 292 -4.70 6.45 19.55
N ALA A 293 -3.66 6.03 20.28
CA ALA A 293 -2.31 6.02 19.74
C ALA A 293 -2.18 5.03 18.56
N GLY A 294 -1.51 5.46 17.49
CA GLY A 294 -1.21 4.63 16.32
C GLY A 294 -2.38 4.42 15.36
N GLN A 295 -3.54 5.05 15.58
CA GLN A 295 -4.68 4.97 14.66
C GLN A 295 -4.64 6.05 13.56
N GLY A 296 -4.01 7.20 13.78
CA GLY A 296 -3.66 8.16 12.72
C GLY A 296 -4.81 8.61 11.80
N HIS A 297 -6.04 8.72 12.31
CA HIS A 297 -7.21 9.17 11.56
C HIS A 297 -8.14 10.04 12.41
N ALA A 298 -9.01 10.84 11.77
CA ALA A 298 -9.86 11.81 12.48
C ALA A 298 -10.80 11.14 13.51
N GLY A 299 -11.40 10.00 13.17
CA GLY A 299 -12.26 9.26 14.12
C GLY A 299 -11.54 8.68 15.35
N ALA A 300 -10.21 8.67 15.41
CA ALA A 300 -9.46 8.22 16.60
C ALA A 300 -9.20 9.36 17.58
N VAL A 301 -9.62 10.58 17.23
CA VAL A 301 -9.43 11.79 18.02
C VAL A 301 -10.79 12.33 18.42
N THR A 302 -10.93 12.68 19.69
CA THR A 302 -12.09 13.40 20.19
C THR A 302 -11.61 14.65 20.91
N LEU A 303 -12.27 15.77 20.66
CA LEU A 303 -11.88 17.04 21.28
C LEU A 303 -12.42 17.10 22.71
N ALA A 304 -11.63 17.74 23.56
CA ALA A 304 -12.12 18.18 24.85
C ALA A 304 -13.16 19.29 24.61
N ASP A 305 -14.44 19.04 24.92
CA ASP A 305 -15.47 20.07 24.89
C ASP A 305 -15.19 21.12 25.99
N ASP A 306 -15.65 22.36 25.78
CA ASP A 306 -15.58 23.47 26.73
C ASP A 306 -16.26 23.12 28.07
N ARG A 307 -17.11 22.09 28.08
CA ARG A 307 -17.68 21.45 29.28
C ARG A 307 -16.63 20.88 30.25
N LEU A 308 -15.41 20.60 29.79
CA LEU A 308 -14.29 20.17 30.64
C LEU A 308 -13.74 21.32 31.48
N SER A 309 -13.93 22.57 31.06
CA SER A 309 -13.50 23.79 31.74
C SER A 309 -14.65 24.40 32.56
N ARG A 310 -14.42 24.64 33.86
CA ARG A 310 -15.40 25.32 34.69
C ARG A 310 -15.36 26.82 34.37
N ARG A 311 -16.46 27.38 33.89
CA ARG A 311 -16.56 28.83 33.66
C ARG A 311 -16.59 29.56 35.01
N GLU A 312 -15.48 30.21 35.35
CA GLU A 312 -15.45 31.15 36.47
C GLU A 312 -16.10 32.46 36.01
N VAL A 313 -17.32 32.71 36.47
CA VAL A 313 -18.02 33.97 36.24
C VAL A 313 -17.86 34.82 37.50
N ALA A 314 -17.16 35.94 37.38
CA ALA A 314 -17.09 36.95 38.44
C ALA A 314 -18.13 38.05 38.18
N LEU A 315 -18.98 38.33 39.17
CA LEU A 315 -19.85 39.50 39.18
C LEU A 315 -19.07 40.67 39.79
N ILE A 316 -18.77 41.69 38.99
CA ILE A 316 -18.17 42.94 39.47
C ILE A 316 -19.31 43.90 39.75
N GLU A 317 -19.63 44.09 41.03
CA GLU A 317 -20.58 45.10 41.47
C GLU A 317 -19.92 46.49 41.41
N GLY A 318 -20.48 47.39 40.60
CA GLY A 318 -19.97 48.75 40.46
C GLY A 318 -20.13 49.52 41.76
N ARG A 319 -19.03 49.92 42.40
CA ARG A 319 -19.03 50.78 43.58
C ARG A 319 -19.68 52.13 43.22
N SER A 320 -20.93 52.34 43.64
CA SER A 320 -21.57 53.66 43.63
C SER A 320 -20.85 54.54 44.66
N GLY A 321 -19.96 55.40 44.16
CA GLY A 321 -19.31 56.43 44.95
C GLY A 321 -20.35 57.48 45.38
N ARG A 322 -20.34 57.78 46.68
CA ARG A 322 -21.10 58.86 47.30
C ARG A 322 -20.17 60.04 47.54
#